data_AF-A0A524CFY7-F1
#
_entry.id   AF-A0A524CFY7-F1
#
_cell.length_a   1.000
_cell.length_b   1.000
_cell.length_c   1.000
_cell.angle_alpha   90.00
_cell.angle_beta   90.00
_cell.angle_gamma   90.00
#
_symmetry.space_group_name_H-M   'P 1'
#
loop_
_entity.id
_entity.type
_entity.pdbx_description
1 polymer ?
#
loop_
_entity_poly.entity_id
_entity_poly.type
_entity_poly.pdbx_seq_one_letter_code
_entity_poly.pdbx_strand_id
1 'polypeptide(L)'
;MFYIARRGYKANNHYGGSSTLVCGILFLVFGLYNLFIGFFSFPFMGFMIWWIGMIFIVYIGFALIIKNVVKKLDKEKPNSDNSKNSRLKKYVILMTKENPYKKEISIRMEIVRKSFHLFGILFVLSYFGFFFLFPITRIINDTLIIFFKGNEWFYGLLWGSVQDYPYSKGDFQAVVDLTLFGLIGALVFSIISELIRIFWGPEYSIFNFLTKAILRDKEYNAFGAHIYLITGIIFSYMLFFIGIVHILTVTVAVLISCFSDALAALIGRKYGNHKVKCIGGDIKSIEGFIAGTGSAFLIGLIVLGPIYALIAAIIFFILDFFPTIIADNLLNPILITIGISISIILLGLPIGWF
;
A
#
# COMPACT_ATOMS: atom_id res chain seq x y z
N MET A 1 -7.73 -9.69 9.87
CA MET A 1 -8.44 -8.39 9.80
C MET A 1 -9.51 -8.25 10.87
N PHE A 2 -10.63 -9.00 10.83
CA PHE A 2 -11.75 -8.85 11.79
C PHE A 2 -11.35 -8.91 13.27
N TYR A 3 -10.47 -9.83 13.65
CA TYR A 3 -9.95 -9.90 15.02
C TYR A 3 -9.22 -8.62 15.45
N ILE A 4 -8.41 -8.04 14.57
CA ILE A 4 -7.66 -6.80 14.83
C ILE A 4 -8.62 -5.61 14.87
N ALA A 5 -9.62 -5.55 13.98
CA ALA A 5 -10.67 -4.55 14.04
C ALA A 5 -11.38 -4.55 15.40
N ARG A 6 -11.76 -5.74 15.90
CA ARG A 6 -12.37 -5.89 17.23
C ARG A 6 -11.44 -5.42 18.35
N ARG A 7 -10.13 -5.70 18.28
CA ARG A 7 -9.14 -5.19 19.24
C ARG A 7 -9.03 -3.65 19.18
N GLY A 8 -9.05 -3.07 17.99
CA GLY A 8 -9.06 -1.63 17.77
C GLY A 8 -10.25 -0.96 18.48
N TYR A 9 -11.47 -1.47 18.25
CA TYR A 9 -12.66 -0.95 18.93
C TYR A 9 -12.60 -1.10 20.46
N LYS A 10 -12.14 -2.27 20.97
CA LYS A 10 -11.95 -2.47 22.41
C LYS A 10 -10.94 -1.50 23.04
N ALA A 11 -9.97 -1.04 22.25
CA ALA A 11 -8.97 -0.06 22.67
C ALA A 11 -9.41 1.40 22.43
N ASN A 12 -10.71 1.65 22.17
CA ASN A 12 -11.25 2.96 21.83
C ASN A 12 -10.63 3.60 20.57
N ASN A 13 -9.98 2.80 19.72
CA ASN A 13 -9.43 3.23 18.44
C ASN A 13 -10.45 2.95 17.32
N HIS A 14 -11.49 3.79 17.25
CA HIS A 14 -12.54 3.66 16.23
C HIS A 14 -12.00 3.82 14.80
N TYR A 15 -11.01 4.70 14.60
CA TYR A 15 -10.38 4.91 13.29
C TYR A 15 -9.72 3.64 12.77
N GLY A 16 -8.84 3.05 13.59
CA GLY A 16 -8.14 1.82 13.25
C GLY A 16 -9.08 0.62 13.15
N GLY A 17 -10.08 0.53 14.04
CA GLY A 17 -11.11 -0.49 14.05
C GLY A 17 -11.92 -0.53 12.75
N SER A 18 -12.51 0.62 12.36
CA SER A 18 -13.33 0.76 11.15
C SER A 18 -12.51 0.55 9.88
N SER A 19 -11.32 1.14 9.78
CA SER A 19 -10.46 0.98 8.61
C SER A 19 -10.04 -0.49 8.39
N THR A 20 -9.68 -1.18 9.48
CA THR A 20 -9.32 -2.60 9.44
C THR A 20 -10.52 -3.49 9.10
N LEU A 21 -11.71 -3.14 9.58
CA LEU A 21 -12.95 -3.86 9.27
C LEU A 21 -13.26 -3.77 7.78
N VAL A 22 -13.22 -2.57 7.21
CA VAL A 22 -13.46 -2.35 5.77
C VAL A 22 -12.45 -3.12 4.93
N CYS A 23 -11.15 -3.07 5.26
CA CYS A 23 -10.14 -3.89 4.57
C CYS A 23 -10.45 -5.39 4.65
N GLY A 24 -10.93 -5.87 5.81
CA GLY A 24 -11.37 -7.25 5.96
C GLY A 24 -12.51 -7.64 5.03
N ILE A 25 -13.50 -6.75 4.86
CA ILE A 25 -14.61 -6.94 3.93
C ILE A 25 -14.10 -6.96 2.48
N LEU A 26 -13.25 -6.00 2.10
CA LEU A 26 -12.67 -5.94 0.75
C LEU A 26 -11.84 -7.21 0.43
N PHE A 27 -11.11 -7.75 1.41
CA PHE A 27 -10.39 -9.00 1.23
C PHE A 27 -11.28 -10.23 1.15
N LEU A 28 -12.45 -10.24 1.82
CA LEU A 28 -13.44 -11.29 1.59
C LEU A 28 -13.98 -11.22 0.16
N VAL A 29 -14.30 -10.02 -0.33
CA VAL A 29 -14.74 -9.82 -1.72
C VAL A 29 -13.66 -10.30 -2.70
N PHE A 30 -12.40 -9.89 -2.48
CA PHE A 30 -11.24 -10.34 -3.25
C PHE A 30 -11.10 -11.88 -3.23
N GLY A 31 -11.18 -12.48 -2.05
CA GLY A 31 -11.03 -13.92 -1.87
C GLY A 31 -12.16 -14.72 -2.52
N LEU A 32 -13.40 -14.25 -2.42
CA LEU A 32 -14.55 -14.86 -3.09
C LEU A 32 -14.40 -14.75 -4.61
N TYR A 33 -14.00 -13.59 -5.12
CA TYR A 33 -13.73 -13.44 -6.55
C TYR A 33 -12.65 -14.41 -7.04
N ASN A 34 -11.52 -14.50 -6.31
CA ASN A 34 -10.45 -15.44 -6.66
C ASN A 34 -10.92 -16.90 -6.66
N LEU A 35 -11.79 -17.27 -5.71
CA LEU A 35 -12.29 -18.63 -5.59
C LEU A 35 -13.11 -19.05 -6.83
N PHE A 36 -13.91 -18.14 -7.38
CA PHE A 36 -14.80 -18.45 -8.50
C PHE A 36 -14.18 -18.21 -9.87
N ILE A 37 -13.33 -17.18 -10.02
CA ILE A 37 -12.80 -16.75 -11.32
C ILE A 37 -11.31 -17.07 -11.45
N GLY A 38 -10.56 -17.00 -10.35
CA GLY A 38 -9.10 -17.10 -10.35
C GLY A 38 -8.43 -15.84 -10.88
N PHE A 39 -7.47 -15.29 -10.13
CA PHE A 39 -6.70 -14.12 -10.59
C PHE A 39 -5.52 -14.47 -11.48
N PHE A 40 -4.93 -15.65 -11.27
CA PHE A 40 -3.68 -16.03 -11.89
C PHE A 40 -3.80 -17.43 -12.47
N SER A 41 -3.44 -17.55 -13.74
CA SER A 41 -3.19 -18.84 -14.36
C SER A 41 -1.93 -19.49 -13.76
N PHE A 42 -1.83 -20.79 -13.95
CA PHE A 42 -0.57 -21.50 -13.79
C PHE A 42 0.45 -20.94 -14.79
N PRO A 43 1.73 -20.72 -14.41
CA PRO A 43 2.39 -21.08 -13.14
C PRO A 43 2.32 -20.01 -12.03
N PHE A 44 1.78 -18.81 -12.30
CA PHE A 44 1.90 -17.65 -11.41
C PHE A 44 1.33 -17.89 -10.02
N MET A 45 0.24 -18.65 -9.93
CA MET A 45 -0.31 -19.05 -8.63
C MET A 45 0.70 -19.85 -7.81
N GLY A 46 1.40 -20.81 -8.41
CA GLY A 46 2.45 -21.58 -7.76
C GLY A 46 3.62 -20.71 -7.33
N PHE A 47 4.08 -19.84 -8.22
CA PHE A 47 5.16 -18.90 -7.93
C PHE A 47 4.81 -17.95 -6.78
N MET A 48 3.58 -17.43 -6.75
CA MET A 48 3.08 -16.58 -5.67
C MET A 48 3.05 -17.33 -4.33
N ILE A 49 2.51 -18.55 -4.30
CA ILE A 49 2.47 -19.36 -3.06
C ILE A 49 3.89 -19.63 -2.55
N TRP A 50 4.81 -19.99 -3.43
CA TRP A 50 6.21 -20.21 -3.07
C TRP A 50 6.87 -18.94 -2.52
N TRP A 51 6.68 -17.81 -3.19
CA TRP A 51 7.22 -16.52 -2.76
C TRP A 51 6.65 -16.08 -1.40
N ILE A 52 5.35 -16.27 -1.19
CA ILE A 52 4.69 -16.02 0.11
C ILE A 52 5.29 -16.91 1.19
N GLY A 53 5.52 -18.20 0.89
CA GLY A 53 6.16 -19.15 1.80
C GLY A 53 7.58 -18.71 2.19
N MET A 54 8.39 -18.31 1.21
CA MET A 54 9.74 -17.80 1.43
C MET A 54 9.76 -16.55 2.31
N ILE A 55 8.90 -15.57 2.00
CA ILE A 55 8.72 -14.37 2.83
C ILE A 55 8.35 -14.80 4.25
N PHE A 56 7.34 -15.65 4.41
CA PHE A 56 6.87 -16.06 5.72
C PHE A 56 7.97 -16.73 6.56
N ILE A 57 8.77 -17.61 5.96
CA ILE A 57 9.92 -18.24 6.60
C ILE A 57 10.94 -17.19 7.07
N VAL A 58 11.29 -16.23 6.21
CA VAL A 58 12.25 -15.15 6.56
C VAL A 58 11.73 -14.32 7.73
N TYR A 59 10.46 -13.93 7.70
CA TYR A 59 9.84 -13.11 8.74
C TYR A 59 9.73 -13.84 10.08
N ILE A 60 9.30 -15.10 10.08
CA ILE A 60 9.26 -15.92 11.29
C ILE A 60 10.67 -16.18 11.81
N GLY A 61 11.61 -16.55 10.93
CA GLY A 61 13.00 -16.78 11.30
C GLY A 61 13.60 -15.58 12.01
N PHE A 62 13.41 -14.37 11.44
CA PHE A 62 13.83 -13.13 12.09
C PHE A 62 13.16 -12.94 13.45
N ALA A 63 11.84 -13.06 13.53
CA ALA A 63 11.11 -12.84 14.77
C ALA A 63 11.49 -13.84 15.88
N LEU A 64 11.77 -15.10 15.52
CA LEU A 64 12.30 -16.12 16.45
C LEU A 64 13.71 -15.79 16.93
N ILE A 65 14.59 -15.29 16.04
CA ILE A 65 15.92 -14.81 16.42
C ILE A 65 15.80 -13.68 17.44
N ILE A 66 14.96 -12.68 17.20
CA ILE A 66 14.73 -11.57 18.14
C ILE A 66 14.18 -12.08 19.47
N LYS A 67 13.19 -12.98 19.45
CA LYS A 67 12.60 -13.59 20.65
C LYS A 67 13.63 -14.32 21.51
N ASN A 68 14.57 -15.01 20.88
CA ASN A 68 15.66 -15.67 21.59
C ASN A 68 16.62 -14.66 22.23
N VAL A 69 16.87 -13.52 21.60
CA VAL A 69 17.71 -12.44 22.16
C VAL A 69 17.01 -11.74 23.33
N VAL A 70 15.73 -11.42 23.20
CA VAL A 70 14.93 -10.82 24.30
C VAL A 70 14.90 -11.74 25.52
N LYS A 71 14.61 -13.03 25.34
CA LYS A 71 14.64 -14.01 26.44
C LYS A 71 16.00 -14.13 27.14
N LYS A 72 17.11 -13.94 26.41
CA LYS A 72 18.46 -13.93 27.00
C LYS A 72 18.70 -12.65 27.80
N LEU A 73 18.26 -11.51 27.29
CA LEU A 73 18.32 -10.22 27.99
C LEU A 73 17.54 -10.26 29.30
N ASP A 74 16.35 -10.85 29.32
CA ASP A 74 15.52 -10.95 30.54
C ASP A 74 16.16 -11.84 31.63
N LYS A 75 17.01 -12.80 31.24
CA LYS A 75 17.71 -13.71 32.17
C LYS A 75 19.02 -13.14 32.70
N GLU A 76 19.66 -12.21 31.98
CA GLU A 76 20.91 -11.58 32.39
C GLU A 76 20.60 -10.42 33.34
N LYS A 77 21.07 -10.51 34.61
CA LYS A 77 20.91 -9.43 35.59
C LYS A 77 21.56 -8.12 35.08
N PRO A 78 20.98 -6.95 35.35
CA PRO A 78 21.43 -5.65 34.80
C PRO A 78 22.86 -5.21 35.18
N ASN A 79 23.54 -5.91 36.09
CA ASN A 79 24.84 -5.49 36.64
C ASN A 79 26.07 -6.16 36.00
N SER A 80 25.94 -6.98 34.94
CA SER A 80 27.13 -7.46 34.23
C SER A 80 27.55 -6.42 33.17
N ASP A 81 28.55 -5.62 33.52
CA ASP A 81 29.17 -4.57 32.70
C ASP A 81 30.02 -5.17 31.55
N ASN A 82 29.42 -6.05 30.75
CA ASN A 82 30.11 -6.81 29.72
C ASN A 82 30.11 -6.03 28.40
N SER A 83 31.23 -5.36 28.18
CA SER A 83 31.64 -4.51 27.06
C SER A 83 31.64 -5.16 25.65
N LYS A 84 30.99 -6.32 25.46
CA LYS A 84 30.84 -7.00 24.16
C LYS A 84 29.38 -7.37 23.86
N ASN A 85 28.45 -6.44 24.05
CA ASN A 85 27.10 -6.62 23.51
C ASN A 85 27.18 -6.75 21.98
N SER A 86 26.77 -7.92 21.46
CA SER A 86 26.67 -8.16 20.02
C SER A 86 25.83 -7.07 19.35
N ARG A 87 26.12 -6.73 18.09
CA ARG A 87 25.37 -5.70 17.34
C ARG A 87 23.85 -5.95 17.41
N LEU A 88 23.44 -7.21 17.38
CA LEU A 88 22.04 -7.63 17.51
C LEU A 88 21.44 -7.33 18.89
N LYS A 89 22.18 -7.57 19.98
CA LYS A 89 21.73 -7.26 21.34
C LYS A 89 21.54 -5.76 21.55
N LYS A 90 22.48 -4.94 21.03
CA LYS A 90 22.34 -3.47 21.03
C LYS A 90 21.11 -3.01 20.25
N TYR A 91 20.89 -3.59 19.07
CA TYR A 91 19.69 -3.33 18.26
C TYR A 91 18.41 -3.64 19.05
N VAL A 92 18.28 -4.83 19.63
CA VAL A 92 17.09 -5.21 20.41
C VAL A 92 16.83 -4.26 21.57
N ILE A 93 17.86 -3.89 22.35
CA ILE A 93 17.71 -2.93 23.46
C ILE A 93 17.19 -1.57 22.97
N LEU A 94 17.74 -1.03 21.88
CA LEU A 94 17.28 0.23 21.28
C LEU A 94 15.84 0.11 20.75
N MET A 95 15.45 -1.07 20.29
CA MET A 95 14.11 -1.31 19.77
C MET A 95 13.05 -1.49 20.84
N THR A 96 13.40 -2.10 21.99
CA THR A 96 12.46 -2.31 23.11
C THR A 96 12.27 -1.07 23.97
N LYS A 97 13.27 -0.17 24.08
CA LYS A 97 13.20 1.02 24.95
C LYS A 97 12.34 2.16 24.41
N GLU A 98 12.16 2.28 23.10
CA GLU A 98 11.47 3.41 22.48
C GLU A 98 10.04 3.02 22.08
N ASN A 99 9.05 3.76 22.57
CA ASN A 99 7.68 3.64 22.07
C ASN A 99 7.62 4.11 20.61
N PRO A 100 7.25 3.25 19.63
CA PRO A 100 7.19 3.64 18.24
C PRO A 100 6.00 4.54 17.91
N TYR A 101 4.97 4.60 18.78
CA TYR A 101 3.77 5.40 18.56
C TYR A 101 3.99 6.82 19.08
N LYS A 102 3.79 7.81 18.21
CA LYS A 102 3.97 9.23 18.52
C LYS A 102 2.69 10.01 18.24
N LYS A 103 2.31 10.86 19.21
CA LYS A 103 1.20 11.81 19.11
C LYS A 103 1.45 12.87 18.03
N GLU A 104 2.67 13.39 17.98
CA GLU A 104 3.12 14.34 16.97
C GLU A 104 4.33 13.80 16.21
N ILE A 105 4.17 13.68 14.89
CA ILE A 105 5.22 13.23 13.98
C ILE A 105 5.94 14.48 13.44
N SER A 106 7.25 14.55 13.61
CA SER A 106 8.06 15.65 13.05
C SER A 106 7.97 15.70 11.52
N ILE A 107 8.23 16.86 10.92
CA ILE A 107 8.17 17.06 9.46
C ILE A 107 9.08 16.06 8.72
N ARG A 108 10.28 15.80 9.23
CA ARG A 108 11.22 14.82 8.62
C ARG A 108 10.60 13.42 8.54
N MET A 109 9.90 13.00 9.59
CA MET A 109 9.25 11.69 9.65
C MET A 109 7.98 11.64 8.78
N GLU A 110 7.25 12.75 8.69
CA GLU A 110 6.13 12.87 7.75
C GLU A 110 6.60 12.75 6.30
N ILE A 111 7.75 13.36 5.95
CA ILE A 111 8.38 13.20 4.63
C ILE A 111 8.71 11.73 4.37
N VAL A 112 9.36 11.03 5.31
CA VAL A 112 9.65 9.60 5.17
C VAL A 112 8.36 8.80 4.99
N ARG A 113 7.33 9.05 5.80
CA ARG A 113 6.05 8.34 5.65
C ARG A 113 5.42 8.58 4.27
N LYS A 114 5.42 9.83 3.79
CA LYS A 114 4.86 10.16 2.47
C LYS A 114 5.73 9.64 1.32
N SER A 115 7.06 9.54 1.48
CA SER A 115 7.91 8.89 0.47
C SER A 115 7.60 7.40 0.32
N PHE A 116 7.18 6.73 1.39
CA PHE A 116 6.68 5.35 1.28
C PHE A 116 5.35 5.26 0.53
N HIS A 117 4.43 6.21 0.74
CA HIS A 117 3.20 6.27 -0.08
C HIS A 117 3.51 6.57 -1.55
N LEU A 118 4.55 7.35 -1.83
CA LEU A 118 5.03 7.59 -3.20
C LEU A 118 5.61 6.35 -3.89
N PHE A 119 5.84 5.22 -3.21
CA PHE A 119 6.03 3.94 -3.91
C PHE A 119 4.82 3.54 -4.74
N GLY A 120 3.63 4.12 -4.51
CA GLY A 120 2.51 4.03 -5.44
C GLY A 120 2.82 4.54 -6.85
N ILE A 121 3.87 5.36 -7.06
CA ILE A 121 4.38 5.70 -8.41
C ILE A 121 4.86 4.45 -9.14
N LEU A 122 5.38 3.45 -8.42
CA LEU A 122 5.79 2.19 -9.02
C LEU A 122 4.62 1.51 -9.73
N PHE A 123 3.36 1.72 -9.31
CA PHE A 123 2.19 1.26 -10.06
C PHE A 123 2.16 1.86 -11.47
N VAL A 124 2.33 3.18 -11.59
CA VAL A 124 2.32 3.89 -12.88
C VAL A 124 3.47 3.42 -13.76
N LEU A 125 4.68 3.31 -13.19
CA LEU A 125 5.85 2.80 -13.92
C LEU A 125 5.67 1.33 -14.32
N SER A 126 5.02 0.53 -13.48
CA SER A 126 4.74 -0.88 -13.76
C SER A 126 3.77 -1.05 -14.91
N TYR A 127 2.73 -0.22 -14.98
CA TYR A 127 1.65 -0.35 -15.97
C TYR A 127 1.88 0.43 -17.27
N PHE A 128 2.33 1.69 -17.18
CA PHE A 128 2.51 2.57 -18.35
C PHE A 128 3.97 2.73 -18.78
N GLY A 129 4.93 2.46 -17.90
CA GLY A 129 6.33 2.78 -18.14
C GLY A 129 6.64 4.26 -17.93
N PHE A 130 7.70 4.77 -18.56
CA PHE A 130 8.12 6.17 -18.45
C PHE A 130 8.98 6.63 -19.63
N PHE A 131 8.50 7.63 -20.38
CA PHE A 131 9.14 8.10 -21.62
C PHE A 131 9.43 6.97 -22.61
N PHE A 132 10.70 6.61 -22.78
CA PHE A 132 11.18 5.54 -23.65
C PHE A 132 11.20 4.17 -22.95
N LEU A 133 10.91 4.12 -21.64
CA LEU A 133 10.79 2.87 -20.91
C LEU A 133 9.39 2.30 -21.11
N PHE A 134 9.32 1.11 -21.70
CA PHE A 134 8.11 0.29 -21.71
C PHE A 134 7.64 0.00 -20.28
N PRO A 135 6.36 -0.39 -20.10
CA PRO A 135 5.88 -0.89 -18.82
C PRO A 135 6.86 -1.87 -18.20
N ILE A 136 7.25 -1.66 -16.93
CA ILE A 136 8.24 -2.53 -16.27
C ILE A 136 7.76 -3.98 -16.31
N THR A 137 6.46 -4.20 -16.15
CA THR A 137 5.83 -5.53 -16.26
C THR A 137 6.00 -6.18 -17.63
N ARG A 138 5.97 -5.41 -18.73
CA ARG A 138 6.26 -5.91 -20.07
C ARG A 138 7.73 -6.33 -20.19
N ILE A 139 8.65 -5.53 -19.66
CA ILE A 139 10.09 -5.86 -19.65
C ILE A 139 10.32 -7.15 -18.84
N ILE A 140 9.65 -7.29 -17.69
CA ILE A 140 9.69 -8.50 -16.86
C ILE A 140 9.16 -9.70 -17.65
N ASN A 141 7.99 -9.59 -18.28
CA ASN A 141 7.42 -10.66 -19.10
C ASN A 141 8.38 -11.13 -20.20
N ASP A 142 8.91 -10.19 -20.98
CA ASP A 142 9.83 -10.51 -22.08
C ASP A 142 11.13 -11.16 -21.57
N THR A 143 11.62 -10.71 -20.41
CA THR A 143 12.79 -11.29 -19.73
C THR A 143 12.51 -12.70 -19.22
N LEU A 144 11.32 -12.94 -18.65
CA LEU A 144 10.89 -14.26 -18.19
C LEU A 144 10.82 -15.26 -19.33
N ILE A 145 10.26 -14.87 -20.48
CA ILE A 145 10.20 -15.73 -21.68
C ILE A 145 11.62 -16.13 -22.15
N ILE A 146 12.56 -15.18 -22.15
CA ILE A 146 13.96 -15.47 -22.50
C ILE A 146 14.59 -16.42 -21.46
N PHE A 147 14.35 -16.17 -20.17
CA PHE A 147 14.86 -16.99 -19.09
C PHE A 147 14.34 -18.43 -19.15
N PHE A 148 13.05 -18.63 -19.42
CA PHE A 148 12.43 -19.95 -19.52
C PHE A 148 12.98 -20.76 -20.69
N LYS A 149 13.18 -20.13 -21.85
CA LYS A 149 13.81 -20.79 -23.00
C LYS A 149 15.26 -21.21 -22.71
N GLY A 150 15.99 -20.44 -21.91
CA GLY A 150 17.36 -20.78 -21.52
C GLY A 150 17.45 -21.83 -20.41
N ASN A 151 16.40 -22.05 -19.63
CA ASN A 151 16.40 -22.87 -18.41
C ASN A 151 15.19 -23.82 -18.33
N GLU A 152 14.78 -24.37 -19.48
CA GLU A 152 13.56 -25.17 -19.61
C GLU A 152 13.51 -26.34 -18.62
N TRP A 153 14.63 -27.02 -18.39
CA TRP A 153 14.73 -28.12 -17.41
C TRP A 153 14.37 -27.65 -15.98
N PHE A 154 14.93 -26.53 -15.54
CA PHE A 154 14.78 -26.04 -14.18
C PHE A 154 13.38 -25.47 -13.95
N TYR A 155 12.87 -24.75 -14.96
CA TYR A 155 11.48 -24.30 -14.95
C TYR A 155 10.52 -25.49 -14.95
N GLY A 156 10.74 -26.48 -15.83
CA GLY A 156 9.99 -27.73 -15.91
C GLY A 156 9.83 -28.45 -14.58
N LEU A 157 10.92 -28.52 -13.82
CA LEU A 157 10.95 -29.15 -12.50
C LEU A 157 10.09 -28.43 -11.46
N LEU A 158 10.04 -27.10 -11.48
CA LEU A 158 9.37 -26.30 -10.46
C LEU A 158 7.93 -25.93 -10.82
N TRP A 159 7.70 -25.63 -12.09
CA TRP A 159 6.53 -24.90 -12.58
C TRP A 159 5.86 -25.54 -13.79
N GLY A 160 6.20 -26.78 -14.13
CA GLY A 160 5.58 -27.49 -15.25
C GLY A 160 6.07 -27.02 -16.63
N SER A 161 5.32 -27.34 -17.68
CA SER A 161 5.78 -27.11 -19.05
C SER A 161 5.89 -25.61 -19.35
N VAL A 162 6.94 -25.19 -20.07
CA VAL A 162 7.07 -23.80 -20.55
C VAL A 162 5.91 -23.41 -21.47
N GLN A 163 5.27 -24.40 -22.10
CA GLN A 163 4.10 -24.21 -22.96
C GLN A 163 2.87 -23.74 -22.17
N ASP A 164 2.83 -23.97 -20.86
CA ASP A 164 1.73 -23.52 -20.00
C ASP A 164 1.86 -22.04 -19.62
N TYR A 165 2.96 -21.38 -19.99
CA TYR A 165 3.13 -19.95 -19.75
C TYR A 165 2.14 -19.14 -20.62
N PRO A 166 1.26 -18.32 -20.02
CA PRO A 166 0.08 -17.79 -20.72
C PRO A 166 0.37 -16.62 -21.68
N TYR A 167 1.57 -16.04 -21.64
CA TYR A 167 1.86 -14.79 -22.34
C TYR A 167 2.88 -14.96 -23.46
N SER A 168 2.68 -14.17 -24.51
CA SER A 168 3.65 -13.99 -25.59
C SER A 168 4.51 -12.75 -25.37
N LYS A 169 5.58 -12.61 -26.15
CA LYS A 169 6.44 -11.41 -26.11
C LYS A 169 5.61 -10.17 -26.50
N GLY A 170 5.63 -9.15 -25.66
CA GLY A 170 4.87 -7.92 -25.87
C GLY A 170 3.36 -7.99 -25.64
N ASP A 171 2.86 -9.07 -25.03
CA ASP A 171 1.46 -9.21 -24.67
C ASP A 171 1.05 -8.16 -23.61
N PHE A 172 -0.04 -7.45 -23.87
CA PHE A 172 -0.56 -6.44 -22.95
C PHE A 172 -1.28 -7.06 -21.75
N GLN A 173 -1.85 -8.27 -21.89
CA GLN A 173 -2.47 -8.95 -20.76
C GLN A 173 -1.44 -9.26 -19.67
N ALA A 174 -0.19 -9.54 -20.07
CA ALA A 174 0.93 -9.69 -19.13
C ALA A 174 1.15 -8.42 -18.29
N VAL A 175 0.96 -7.22 -18.86
CA VAL A 175 1.08 -5.95 -18.12
C VAL A 175 0.02 -5.87 -17.04
N VAL A 176 -1.22 -6.25 -17.36
CA VAL A 176 -2.35 -6.23 -16.44
C VAL A 176 -2.11 -7.21 -15.29
N ASP A 177 -1.87 -8.46 -15.62
CA ASP A 177 -1.79 -9.55 -14.65
C ASP A 177 -0.54 -9.41 -13.77
N LEU A 178 0.62 -9.07 -14.34
CA LEU A 178 1.85 -8.86 -13.56
C LEU A 178 1.77 -7.61 -12.67
N THR A 179 0.98 -6.60 -13.04
CA THR A 179 0.73 -5.44 -12.17
C THR A 179 -0.08 -5.88 -10.93
N LEU A 180 -1.17 -6.63 -11.13
CA LEU A 180 -1.95 -7.20 -10.03
C LEU A 180 -1.10 -8.13 -9.15
N PHE A 181 -0.28 -8.97 -9.78
CA PHE A 181 0.68 -9.84 -9.11
C PHE A 181 1.62 -9.04 -8.20
N GLY A 182 2.21 -7.96 -8.73
CA GLY A 182 3.09 -7.08 -7.96
C GLY A 182 2.40 -6.41 -6.79
N LEU A 183 1.16 -5.94 -6.98
CA LEU A 183 0.36 -5.33 -5.91
C LEU A 183 0.04 -6.33 -4.79
N ILE A 184 -0.39 -7.54 -5.13
CA ILE A 184 -0.66 -8.60 -4.15
C ILE A 184 0.63 -9.02 -3.45
N GLY A 185 1.74 -9.16 -4.18
CA GLY A 185 3.05 -9.41 -3.60
C GLY A 185 3.45 -8.34 -2.57
N ALA A 186 3.27 -7.06 -2.92
CA ALA A 186 3.52 -5.94 -2.00
C ALA A 186 2.58 -5.96 -0.78
N LEU A 187 1.30 -6.31 -0.96
CA LEU A 187 0.36 -6.47 0.13
C LEU A 187 0.78 -7.60 1.08
N VAL A 188 1.08 -8.79 0.55
CA VAL A 188 1.45 -9.94 1.39
C VAL A 188 2.75 -9.69 2.13
N PHE A 189 3.73 -9.09 1.45
CA PHE A 189 4.98 -8.67 2.08
C PHE A 189 4.75 -7.70 3.24
N SER A 190 3.85 -6.73 3.06
CA SER A 190 3.54 -5.73 4.08
C SER A 190 2.68 -6.30 5.22
N ILE A 191 1.66 -7.10 4.92
CA ILE A 191 0.71 -7.62 5.91
C ILE A 191 1.37 -8.61 6.86
N ILE A 192 2.28 -9.47 6.39
CA ILE A 192 2.99 -10.43 7.26
C ILE A 192 3.81 -9.67 8.31
N SER A 193 4.53 -8.64 7.87
CA SER A 193 5.27 -7.75 8.76
C SER A 193 4.38 -7.10 9.82
N GLU A 194 3.23 -6.58 9.39
CA GLU A 194 2.28 -5.89 10.26
C GLU A 194 1.58 -6.84 11.25
N LEU A 195 1.27 -8.08 10.84
CA LEU A 195 0.73 -9.09 11.74
C LEU A 195 1.72 -9.41 12.86
N ILE A 196 3.01 -9.59 12.53
CA ILE A 196 4.05 -9.81 13.54
C ILE A 196 4.14 -8.61 14.49
N ARG A 197 4.12 -7.38 13.96
CA ARG A 197 4.10 -6.15 14.77
C ARG A 197 2.92 -6.14 15.75
N ILE A 198 1.70 -6.39 15.26
CA ILE A 198 0.47 -6.25 16.05
C ILE A 198 0.35 -7.36 17.10
N PHE A 199 0.78 -8.58 16.77
CA PHE A 199 0.63 -9.73 17.67
C PHE A 199 1.79 -9.89 18.64
N TRP A 200 3.03 -9.70 18.20
CA TRP A 200 4.23 -9.98 19.00
C TRP A 200 4.92 -8.73 19.51
N GLY A 201 4.77 -7.61 18.80
CA GLY A 201 5.37 -6.33 19.14
C GLY A 201 6.21 -5.75 18.00
N PRO A 202 6.41 -4.42 17.98
CA PRO A 202 7.16 -3.72 16.94
C PRO A 202 8.59 -4.25 16.77
N GLU A 203 9.27 -4.61 17.86
CA GLU A 203 10.64 -5.11 17.87
C GLU A 203 10.85 -6.42 17.09
N TYR A 204 9.79 -7.22 16.92
CA TYR A 204 9.82 -8.50 16.20
C TYR A 204 9.61 -8.34 14.69
N SER A 205 9.19 -7.16 14.23
CA SER A 205 9.02 -6.89 12.81
C SER A 205 10.37 -6.57 12.15
N ILE A 206 10.66 -7.17 10.99
CA ILE A 206 11.82 -6.84 10.15
C ILE A 206 11.85 -5.35 9.81
N PHE A 207 10.68 -4.74 9.71
CA PHE A 207 10.50 -3.34 9.36
C PHE A 207 10.39 -2.42 10.56
N ASN A 208 10.96 -2.80 11.71
CA ASN A 208 10.83 -1.97 12.90
C ASN A 208 11.49 -0.57 12.76
N PHE A 209 12.50 -0.42 11.89
CA PHE A 209 13.04 0.90 11.58
C PHE A 209 12.02 1.79 10.85
N LEU A 210 11.12 1.18 10.08
CA LEU A 210 10.03 1.84 9.37
C LEU A 210 8.83 2.07 10.27
N THR A 211 8.48 1.12 11.13
CA THR A 211 7.34 1.25 12.06
C THR A 211 7.55 2.43 13.01
N LYS A 212 8.77 2.64 13.53
CA LYS A 212 9.15 3.83 14.32
C LYS A 212 8.99 5.14 13.54
N ALA A 213 9.07 5.07 12.21
CA ALA A 213 9.01 6.23 11.34
C ALA A 213 7.63 6.56 10.81
N ILE A 214 6.75 5.57 10.78
CA ILE A 214 5.51 5.61 10.03
C ILE A 214 4.30 5.68 10.96
N LEU A 215 4.36 5.08 12.15
CA LEU A 215 3.16 4.84 12.97
C LEU A 215 2.71 6.06 13.78
N ARG A 216 1.40 6.34 13.70
CA ARG A 216 0.67 7.31 14.52
C ARG A 216 -0.03 6.62 15.70
N ASP A 217 -0.36 7.37 16.73
CA ASP A 217 -1.14 6.85 17.87
C ASP A 217 -2.48 6.21 17.43
N LYS A 218 -3.13 6.78 16.40
CA LYS A 218 -4.35 6.22 15.81
C LYS A 218 -4.16 4.89 15.07
N GLU A 219 -2.92 4.42 14.89
CA GLU A 219 -2.56 3.14 14.28
C GLU A 219 -2.13 2.11 15.35
N TYR A 220 -2.26 2.45 16.63
CA TYR A 220 -2.10 1.50 17.72
C TYR A 220 -3.20 0.41 17.67
N ASN A 221 -2.80 -0.86 17.78
CA ASN A 221 -3.69 -2.02 17.60
C ASN A 221 -4.47 -2.03 16.26
N ALA A 222 -3.95 -1.38 15.23
CA ALA A 222 -4.51 -1.35 13.90
C ALA A 222 -3.41 -1.51 12.84
N PHE A 223 -3.79 -1.74 11.59
CA PHE A 223 -2.82 -1.74 10.49
C PHE A 223 -2.34 -0.32 10.19
N GLY A 224 -1.12 -0.20 9.69
CA GLY A 224 -0.56 1.08 9.24
C GLY A 224 -1.18 1.57 7.94
N ALA A 225 -1.11 2.89 7.70
CA ALA A 225 -1.66 3.55 6.52
C ALA A 225 -1.28 2.91 5.18
N HIS A 226 -0.08 2.32 5.07
CA HIS A 226 0.37 1.65 3.85
C HIS A 226 -0.48 0.42 3.49
N ILE A 227 -0.97 -0.36 4.46
CA ILE A 227 -1.89 -1.49 4.21
C ILE A 227 -3.22 -0.96 3.67
N TYR A 228 -3.73 0.11 4.26
CA TYR A 228 -4.96 0.77 3.81
C TYR A 228 -4.81 1.30 2.38
N LEU A 229 -3.69 1.94 2.06
CA LEU A 229 -3.39 2.40 0.71
C LEU A 229 -3.33 1.25 -0.29
N ILE A 230 -2.49 0.23 -0.04
CA ILE A 230 -2.33 -0.89 -0.97
C ILE A 230 -3.65 -1.65 -1.15
N THR A 231 -4.44 -1.81 -0.08
CA THR A 231 -5.78 -2.44 -0.17
C THR A 231 -6.72 -1.62 -1.04
N GLY A 232 -6.74 -0.29 -0.88
CA GLY A 232 -7.54 0.60 -1.72
C GLY A 232 -7.13 0.52 -3.19
N ILE A 233 -5.81 0.52 -3.47
CA ILE A 233 -5.28 0.39 -4.83
C ILE A 233 -5.66 -0.96 -5.45
N ILE A 234 -5.49 -2.07 -4.73
CA ILE A 234 -5.85 -3.41 -5.21
C ILE A 234 -7.34 -3.46 -5.52
N PHE A 235 -8.19 -2.93 -4.64
CA PHE A 235 -9.64 -2.94 -4.88
C PHE A 235 -10.02 -2.10 -6.11
N SER A 236 -9.48 -0.89 -6.26
CA SER A 236 -9.71 -0.08 -7.46
C SER A 236 -9.19 -0.76 -8.73
N TYR A 237 -8.04 -1.43 -8.65
CA TYR A 237 -7.49 -2.18 -9.77
C TYR A 237 -8.33 -3.41 -10.12
N MET A 238 -8.89 -4.11 -9.11
CA MET A 238 -9.84 -5.18 -9.34
C MET A 238 -11.06 -4.69 -10.11
N LEU A 239 -11.60 -3.52 -9.79
CA LEU A 239 -12.72 -2.95 -10.54
C LEU A 239 -12.37 -2.78 -12.03
N PHE A 240 -11.12 -2.43 -12.33
CA PHE A 240 -10.62 -2.36 -13.71
C PHE A 240 -10.49 -3.75 -14.32
N PHE A 241 -9.88 -4.69 -13.58
CA PHE A 241 -9.69 -6.07 -14.00
C PHE A 241 -11.01 -6.77 -14.39
N ILE A 242 -12.10 -6.47 -13.68
CA ILE A 242 -13.44 -7.02 -13.97
C ILE A 242 -14.22 -6.20 -15.01
N GLY A 243 -13.62 -5.14 -15.56
CA GLY A 243 -14.22 -4.31 -16.62
C GLY A 243 -15.26 -3.28 -16.15
N ILE A 244 -15.36 -2.98 -14.84
CA ILE A 244 -16.31 -1.98 -14.33
C ILE A 244 -15.78 -0.55 -14.47
N VAL A 245 -14.46 -0.34 -14.38
CA VAL A 245 -13.85 0.99 -14.45
C VAL A 245 -12.72 1.03 -15.47
N HIS A 246 -12.41 2.22 -15.97
CA HIS A 246 -11.33 2.43 -16.92
C HIS A 246 -9.98 2.56 -16.21
N ILE A 247 -8.89 2.02 -16.79
CA ILE A 247 -7.57 2.06 -16.14
C ILE A 247 -7.07 3.48 -15.83
N LEU A 248 -7.40 4.46 -16.67
CA LEU A 248 -6.99 5.85 -16.42
C LEU A 248 -7.62 6.42 -15.15
N THR A 249 -8.85 6.01 -14.79
CA THR A 249 -9.49 6.48 -13.55
C THR A 249 -8.81 5.89 -12.32
N VAL A 250 -8.46 4.60 -12.37
CA VAL A 250 -7.65 3.93 -11.34
C VAL A 250 -6.32 4.65 -11.19
N THR A 251 -5.64 4.91 -12.30
CA THR A 251 -4.32 5.57 -12.33
C THR A 251 -4.34 6.95 -11.69
N VAL A 252 -5.33 7.77 -12.04
CA VAL A 252 -5.53 9.09 -11.42
C VAL A 252 -5.83 8.96 -9.93
N ALA A 253 -6.70 8.04 -9.53
CA ALA A 253 -7.01 7.83 -8.12
C ALA A 253 -5.78 7.37 -7.31
N VAL A 254 -4.94 6.49 -7.85
CA VAL A 254 -3.67 6.09 -7.23
C VAL A 254 -2.72 7.29 -7.10
N LEU A 255 -2.54 8.04 -8.19
CA LEU A 255 -1.66 9.21 -8.20
C LEU A 255 -2.12 10.28 -7.20
N ILE A 256 -3.41 10.61 -7.16
CA ILE A 256 -3.98 11.58 -6.21
C ILE A 256 -3.78 11.08 -4.77
N SER A 257 -4.08 9.81 -4.51
CA SER A 257 -3.91 9.21 -3.17
C SER A 257 -2.46 9.24 -2.68
N CYS A 258 -1.48 9.15 -3.58
CA CYS A 258 -0.07 9.16 -3.21
C CYS A 258 0.54 10.57 -3.18
N PHE A 259 0.27 11.39 -4.20
CA PHE A 259 0.89 12.69 -4.38
C PHE A 259 0.09 13.83 -3.77
N SER A 260 -1.21 13.92 -4.05
CA SER A 260 -2.02 15.06 -3.62
C SER A 260 -2.19 15.07 -2.10
N ASP A 261 -2.41 13.91 -1.50
CA ASP A 261 -2.42 13.76 -0.03
C ASP A 261 -1.03 14.05 0.59
N ALA A 262 0.06 13.69 -0.08
CA ALA A 262 1.41 14.08 0.36
C ALA A 262 1.63 15.60 0.30
N LEU A 263 1.26 16.25 -0.81
CA LEU A 263 1.39 17.70 -0.98
C LEU A 263 0.53 18.46 0.02
N ALA A 264 -0.73 18.05 0.23
CA ALA A 264 -1.62 18.65 1.22
C ALA A 264 -1.00 18.63 2.62
N ALA A 265 -0.46 17.47 3.03
CA ALA A 265 0.17 17.31 4.33
C ALA A 265 1.48 18.11 4.47
N LEU A 266 2.36 18.08 3.45
CA LEU A 266 3.67 18.72 3.51
C LEU A 266 3.58 20.24 3.42
N ILE A 267 2.82 20.76 2.46
CA ILE A 267 2.61 22.20 2.31
C ILE A 267 1.82 22.74 3.49
N GLY A 268 0.77 22.02 3.92
CA GLY A 268 -0.03 22.47 5.07
C GLY A 268 0.73 22.49 6.40
N ARG A 269 1.72 21.62 6.58
CA ARG A 269 2.61 21.64 7.75
C ARG A 269 3.70 22.70 7.66
N LYS A 270 4.28 22.91 6.47
CA LYS A 270 5.42 23.82 6.28
C LYS A 270 5.01 25.29 6.12
N TYR A 271 3.92 25.54 5.40
CA TYR A 271 3.48 26.88 5.00
C TYR A 271 2.04 27.21 5.43
N GLY A 272 1.34 26.27 6.08
CA GLY A 272 -0.06 26.44 6.42
C GLY A 272 -0.27 27.40 7.58
N ASN A 273 -0.53 28.67 7.29
CA ASN A 273 -0.80 29.70 8.28
C ASN A 273 -2.29 29.78 8.63
N HIS A 274 -3.16 29.50 7.66
CA HIS A 274 -4.61 29.62 7.85
C HIS A 274 -5.23 28.28 8.22
N LYS A 275 -5.60 28.10 9.49
CA LYS A 275 -6.16 26.85 10.00
C LYS A 275 -7.68 26.79 9.81
N VAL A 276 -8.16 25.61 9.43
CA VAL A 276 -9.58 25.29 9.27
C VAL A 276 -9.88 24.01 10.06
N LYS A 277 -10.97 24.04 10.82
CA LYS A 277 -11.50 22.85 11.50
C LYS A 277 -12.34 22.06 10.51
N CYS A 278 -11.91 20.86 10.20
CA CYS A 278 -12.66 19.91 9.39
C CYS A 278 -13.85 19.34 10.18
N ILE A 279 -14.83 18.79 9.47
CA ILE A 279 -16.10 18.31 10.07
C ILE A 279 -15.90 17.07 10.98
N GLY A 280 -14.73 16.42 10.92
CA GLY A 280 -14.31 15.36 11.85
C GLY A 280 -13.40 15.81 13.01
N GLY A 281 -13.22 17.12 13.21
CA GLY A 281 -12.40 17.68 14.31
C GLY A 281 -10.91 17.82 14.01
N ASP A 282 -10.42 17.28 12.89
CA ASP A 282 -9.05 17.49 12.44
C ASP A 282 -8.82 18.96 12.07
N ILE A 283 -7.64 19.48 12.42
CA ILE A 283 -7.22 20.83 12.04
C ILE A 283 -6.28 20.71 10.84
N LYS A 284 -6.72 21.24 9.70
CA LYS A 284 -5.94 21.34 8.47
C LYS A 284 -5.70 22.81 8.13
N SER A 285 -4.90 23.07 7.10
CA SER A 285 -4.62 24.43 6.63
C SER A 285 -5.21 24.65 5.24
N ILE A 286 -5.66 25.87 4.95
CA ILE A 286 -6.16 26.26 3.63
C ILE A 286 -5.09 26.04 2.55
N GLU A 287 -3.84 26.38 2.83
CA GLU A 287 -2.71 26.21 1.92
C GLU A 287 -2.48 24.72 1.57
N GLY A 288 -2.67 23.85 2.55
CA GLY A 288 -2.67 22.40 2.36
C GLY A 288 -3.81 21.94 1.44
N PHE A 289 -5.04 22.42 1.67
CA PHE A 289 -6.17 22.11 0.79
C PHE A 289 -5.95 22.58 -0.65
N ILE A 290 -5.50 23.82 -0.83
CA ILE A 290 -5.21 24.37 -2.16
C ILE A 290 -4.13 23.55 -2.86
N ALA A 291 -3.05 23.19 -2.15
CA ALA A 291 -1.98 22.38 -2.71
C ALA A 291 -2.46 20.96 -3.09
N GLY A 292 -3.20 20.31 -2.19
CA GLY A 292 -3.76 18.97 -2.43
C GLY A 292 -4.73 18.97 -3.60
N THR A 293 -5.80 19.74 -3.51
CA THR A 293 -6.84 19.83 -4.55
C THR A 293 -6.31 20.36 -5.87
N GLY A 294 -5.43 21.36 -5.85
CA GLY A 294 -4.78 21.89 -7.05
C GLY A 294 -3.92 20.84 -7.74
N SER A 295 -3.13 20.07 -6.98
CA SER A 295 -2.36 18.96 -7.56
C SER A 295 -3.26 17.83 -8.08
N ALA A 296 -4.38 17.55 -7.40
CA ALA A 296 -5.34 16.55 -7.85
C ALA A 296 -5.98 16.95 -9.18
N PHE A 297 -6.34 18.23 -9.32
CA PHE A 297 -6.81 18.80 -10.58
C PHE A 297 -5.74 18.68 -11.68
N LEU A 298 -4.49 19.06 -11.41
CA LEU A 298 -3.41 18.97 -12.41
C LEU A 298 -3.15 17.53 -12.88
N ILE A 299 -3.11 16.56 -11.95
CA ILE A 299 -2.96 15.14 -12.27
C ILE A 299 -4.15 14.67 -13.14
N GLY A 300 -5.37 14.97 -12.72
CA GLY A 300 -6.57 14.62 -13.47
C GLY A 300 -6.60 15.29 -14.84
N LEU A 301 -6.15 16.54 -14.94
CA LEU A 301 -6.16 17.33 -16.17
C LEU A 301 -5.23 16.70 -17.20
N ILE A 302 -4.03 16.30 -16.79
CA ILE A 302 -3.06 15.64 -17.68
C ILE A 302 -3.60 14.31 -18.21
N VAL A 303 -4.29 13.52 -17.37
CA VAL A 303 -4.63 12.12 -17.69
C VAL A 303 -6.05 11.93 -18.24
N LEU A 304 -7.03 12.66 -17.72
CA LEU A 304 -8.46 12.45 -18.00
C LEU A 304 -9.13 13.63 -18.73
N GLY A 305 -8.45 14.77 -18.87
CA GLY A 305 -9.05 15.99 -19.41
C GLY A 305 -9.79 16.84 -18.36
N PRO A 306 -10.23 18.06 -18.72
CA PRO A 306 -10.59 19.10 -17.76
C PRO A 306 -11.83 18.79 -16.90
N ILE A 307 -12.85 18.15 -17.48
CA ILE A 307 -14.12 17.89 -16.79
C ILE A 307 -13.93 16.82 -15.71
N TYR A 308 -13.33 15.69 -16.06
CA TYR A 308 -13.05 14.62 -15.11
C TYR A 308 -11.95 15.00 -14.10
N ALA A 309 -11.02 15.88 -14.46
CA ALA A 309 -10.07 16.48 -13.53
C ALA A 309 -10.74 17.29 -12.42
N LEU A 310 -11.71 18.12 -12.79
CA LEU A 310 -12.47 18.91 -11.83
C LEU A 310 -13.24 18.00 -10.86
N ILE A 311 -13.87 16.95 -11.39
CA ILE A 311 -14.59 15.95 -10.58
C ILE A 311 -13.63 15.24 -9.62
N ALA A 312 -12.47 14.78 -10.10
CA ALA A 312 -11.45 14.13 -9.27
C ALA A 312 -10.98 15.05 -8.13
N ALA A 313 -10.73 16.33 -8.43
CA ALA A 313 -10.33 17.33 -7.46
C ALA A 313 -11.43 17.63 -6.42
N ILE A 314 -12.68 17.72 -6.85
CA ILE A 314 -13.84 17.90 -5.95
C ILE A 314 -13.98 16.71 -5.00
N ILE A 315 -13.90 15.46 -5.51
CA ILE A 315 -13.99 14.27 -4.67
C ILE A 315 -12.84 14.26 -3.66
N PHE A 316 -11.61 14.51 -4.10
CA PHE A 316 -10.45 14.59 -3.21
C PHE A 316 -10.65 15.66 -2.13
N PHE A 317 -11.08 16.86 -2.50
CA PHE A 317 -11.38 17.94 -1.56
C PHE A 317 -12.43 17.54 -0.53
N ILE A 318 -13.53 16.91 -0.96
CA ILE A 318 -14.58 16.42 -0.07
C ILE A 318 -14.02 15.41 0.92
N LEU A 319 -13.25 14.41 0.45
CA LEU A 319 -12.66 13.40 1.34
C LEU A 319 -11.65 14.01 2.32
N ASP A 320 -10.89 15.00 1.88
CA ASP A 320 -9.90 15.67 2.71
C ASP A 320 -10.55 16.62 3.74
N PHE A 321 -11.64 17.29 3.37
CA PHE A 321 -12.37 18.24 4.23
C PHE A 321 -13.35 17.56 5.19
N PHE A 322 -13.91 16.41 4.80
CA PHE A 322 -14.80 15.57 5.60
C PHE A 322 -14.06 14.28 6.02
N PRO A 323 -13.05 14.35 6.89
CA PRO A 323 -12.33 13.17 7.34
C PRO A 323 -13.30 12.22 8.03
N THR A 324 -13.38 10.99 7.51
CA THR A 324 -14.25 9.96 8.05
C THR A 324 -13.52 9.15 9.13
N ILE A 325 -14.26 8.26 9.81
CA ILE A 325 -13.69 7.28 10.74
C ILE A 325 -12.86 6.21 9.98
N ILE A 326 -12.97 6.15 8.65
CA ILE A 326 -12.20 5.24 7.80
C ILE A 326 -11.00 5.99 7.22
N ALA A 327 -9.88 5.29 7.08
CA ALA A 327 -8.65 5.85 6.53
C ALA A 327 -8.86 6.44 5.12
N ASP A 328 -8.48 7.71 4.98
CA ASP A 328 -8.26 8.43 3.72
C ASP A 328 -7.43 7.62 2.72
N ASN A 329 -6.37 6.96 3.21
CA ASN A 329 -5.51 6.10 2.41
C ASN A 329 -6.27 4.92 1.79
N LEU A 330 -7.34 4.43 2.43
CA LEU A 330 -8.21 3.40 1.87
C LEU A 330 -9.27 4.00 0.95
N LEU A 331 -9.90 5.10 1.37
CA LEU A 331 -11.05 5.68 0.68
C LEU A 331 -10.67 6.42 -0.59
N ASN A 332 -9.57 7.17 -0.61
CA ASN A 332 -9.18 7.99 -1.75
C ASN A 332 -9.03 7.17 -3.04
N PRO A 333 -8.26 6.06 -3.07
CA PRO A 333 -8.13 5.26 -4.29
C PRO A 333 -9.48 4.72 -4.77
N ILE A 334 -10.39 4.37 -3.86
CA ILE A 334 -11.67 3.71 -4.16
C ILE A 334 -12.70 4.74 -4.64
N LEU A 335 -12.98 5.75 -3.82
CA LEU A 335 -14.07 6.71 -4.06
C LEU A 335 -13.76 7.64 -5.22
N ILE A 336 -12.49 8.01 -5.44
CA ILE A 336 -12.09 8.78 -6.62
C ILE A 336 -12.28 7.93 -7.88
N THR A 337 -11.84 6.66 -7.87
CA THR A 337 -12.03 5.75 -9.01
C THR A 337 -13.51 5.58 -9.35
N ILE A 338 -14.34 5.24 -8.36
CA ILE A 338 -15.78 5.02 -8.54
C ILE A 338 -16.47 6.32 -8.96
N GLY A 339 -16.19 7.43 -8.30
CA GLY A 339 -16.85 8.71 -8.59
C GLY A 339 -16.55 9.24 -9.98
N ILE A 340 -15.30 9.13 -10.45
CA ILE A 340 -14.96 9.46 -11.84
C ILE A 340 -15.66 8.50 -12.80
N SER A 341 -15.67 7.19 -12.51
CA SER A 341 -16.26 6.19 -13.41
C SER A 341 -17.78 6.35 -13.55
N ILE A 342 -18.49 6.65 -12.45
CA ILE A 342 -19.91 7.02 -12.49
C ILE A 342 -20.10 8.28 -13.33
N SER A 343 -19.23 9.29 -13.16
CA SER A 343 -19.31 10.52 -13.94
C SER A 343 -19.06 10.29 -15.42
N ILE A 344 -18.19 9.35 -15.79
CA ILE A 344 -17.98 8.95 -17.19
C ILE A 344 -19.26 8.37 -17.77
N ILE A 345 -19.91 7.45 -17.05
CA ILE A 345 -21.17 6.83 -17.48
C ILE A 345 -22.29 7.88 -17.61
N LEU A 346 -22.40 8.81 -16.65
CA LEU A 346 -23.46 9.82 -16.63
C LEU A 346 -23.30 10.91 -17.68
N LEU A 347 -22.06 11.37 -17.90
CA LEU A 347 -21.79 12.48 -18.82
C LEU A 347 -21.55 12.02 -20.26
N GLY A 348 -21.08 10.79 -20.46
CA GLY A 348 -20.79 10.24 -21.80
C GLY A 348 -19.67 10.98 -22.56
N LEU A 349 -18.83 11.76 -21.86
CA LEU A 349 -17.75 12.52 -22.47
C LEU A 349 -16.50 11.64 -22.68
N PRO A 350 -15.68 11.91 -23.70
CA PRO A 350 -14.44 11.17 -23.92
C PRO A 350 -13.47 11.38 -22.76
N ILE A 351 -12.71 10.32 -22.44
CA ILE A 351 -11.63 10.40 -21.46
C ILE A 351 -10.37 10.88 -22.18
N GLY A 352 -9.77 11.96 -21.68
CA GLY A 352 -8.55 12.54 -22.24
C GLY A 352 -8.78 13.91 -22.87
N TRP A 353 -7.83 14.35 -23.70
CA TRP A 353 -7.84 15.68 -24.32
C TRP A 353 -8.50 15.73 -25.70
N PHE A 354 -8.85 14.58 -26.27
CA PHE A 354 -9.35 14.44 -27.64
C PHE A 354 -10.58 13.55 -27.68
#